data_AF-A0A2T2WTR1-F1
#
_entry.id   AF-A0A2T2WTR1-F1
#
_cell.length_a   1.000
_cell.length_b   1.000
_cell.length_c   1.000
_cell.angle_alpha   90.00
_cell.angle_beta   90.00
_cell.angle_gamma   90.00
#
_symmetry.space_group_name_H-M   'P 1'
#
loop_
_entity.id
_entity.type
_entity.pdbx_description
1 polymer ?
#
loop_
_entity_poly.entity_id
_entity_poly.type
_entity_poly.pdbx_seq_one_letter_code
_entity_poly.pdbx_strand_id
1 'polypeptide(L)' 'MAGSRFQKLARKIAHEYIDAGYSKTAAREIGRKTAAKVGFRKYGKRRMERMAHRHKGRRRK' A
#
# COMPACT_ATOMS: atom_id res chain seq x y z
N MET A 1 13.48 -8.96 -3.21
CA MET A 1 12.77 -7.74 -2.72
C MET A 1 11.31 -8.06 -2.43
N ALA A 2 10.97 -8.36 -1.17
CA ALA A 2 9.61 -8.71 -0.77
C ALA A 2 8.76 -7.44 -0.52
N GLY A 3 8.36 -6.75 -1.60
CA GLY A 3 7.27 -5.78 -1.49
C GLY A 3 5.99 -6.54 -1.15
N SER A 4 5.33 -6.20 -0.03
CA SER A 4 4.05 -6.81 0.34
C SER A 4 3.07 -6.77 -0.84
N ARG A 5 2.14 -7.73 -0.97
CA ARG A 5 1.14 -7.75 -2.06
C ARG A 5 0.44 -6.38 -2.22
N PHE A 6 0.33 -5.62 -1.14
CA PHE A 6 -0.15 -4.24 -1.09
C PHE A 6 0.75 -3.22 -1.76
N GLN A 7 2.09 -3.31 -1.63
CA GLN A 7 2.99 -2.41 -2.36
C GLN A 7 2.92 -2.63 -3.87
N LYS A 8 2.79 -3.88 -4.32
CA LYS A 8 2.59 -4.17 -5.75
C LYS A 8 1.30 -3.55 -6.27
N LEU A 9 0.19 -3.72 -5.52
CA LEU A 9 -1.09 -3.10 -5.84
C LEU A 9 -1.00 -1.57 -5.86
N ALA A 10 -0.38 -0.97 -4.84
CA ALA A 10 -0.20 0.48 -4.77
C ALA A 10 0.61 1.03 -5.95
N ARG A 11 1.66 0.31 -6.38
CA ARG A 11 2.45 0.70 -7.55
C ARG A 11 1.66 0.59 -8.85
N LYS A 12 0.86 -0.46 -9.03
CA LYS A 12 0.04 -0.63 -10.22
C LYS A 12 -0.97 0.51 -10.35
N ILE A 13 -1.72 0.79 -9.28
CA ILE A 13 -2.67 1.90 -9.24
C ILE A 13 -1.95 3.23 -9.46
N ALA A 14 -0.82 3.46 -8.79
CA ALA A 14 -0.05 4.68 -9.01
C ALA A 14 0.42 4.82 -10.47
N HIS A 15 0.74 3.73 -11.16
CA HIS A 15 1.11 3.78 -12.58
C HIS A 15 -0.07 4.17 -13.46
N GLU A 16 -1.26 3.61 -13.21
CA GLU A 16 -2.48 3.95 -13.95
C GLU A 16 -2.83 5.44 -13.81
N TYR A 17 -2.66 6.03 -12.63
CA TYR A 17 -2.87 7.46 -12.43
C TYR A 17 -1.77 8.32 -13.07
N ILE A 18 -0.51 7.86 -13.09
CA ILE A 18 0.56 8.58 -13.81
C ILE A 18 0.26 8.62 -15.31
N ASP A 19 -0.18 7.48 -15.87
CA ASP A 19 -0.54 7.35 -17.28
C ASP A 19 -1.74 8.25 -17.64
N ALA A 20 -2.69 8.39 -16.71
CA ALA A 20 -3.80 9.33 -16.82
C ALA A 20 -3.42 10.82 -16.65
N GLY A 21 -2.13 11.15 -16.53
CA GLY A 21 -1.62 12.52 -16.45
C GLY A 21 -1.49 13.10 -15.03
N TYR A 22 -1.69 12.29 -13.99
CA TYR A 22 -1.46 12.77 -12.62
C TYR A 22 0.03 12.85 -12.31
N SER A 23 0.39 13.81 -11.45
CA SER A 23 1.73 13.93 -10.94
C SER A 23 2.14 12.68 -10.14
N LYS A 24 3.41 12.26 -10.28
CA LYS A 24 3.98 11.07 -9.61
C LYS A 24 3.67 11.00 -8.11
N THR A 25 3.66 12.16 -7.44
CA THR A 25 3.38 12.26 -6.00
C THR A 25 1.91 11.96 -5.70
N ALA A 26 0.98 12.60 -6.43
CA ALA A 26 -0.45 12.37 -6.26
C ALA A 26 -0.83 10.92 -6.57
N ALA A 27 -0.31 10.38 -7.67
CA ALA A 27 -0.57 9.01 -8.08
C ALA A 27 -0.06 7.97 -7.06
N ARG A 28 1.12 8.19 -6.49
CA ARG A 28 1.66 7.35 -5.41
C ARG A 28 0.82 7.41 -4.15
N GLU A 29 0.30 8.58 -3.80
CA GLU A 29 -0.57 8.75 -2.64
C GLU A 29 -1.90 8.03 -2.83
N ILE A 30 -2.52 8.20 -4.01
CA ILE A 30 -3.75 7.49 -4.40
C ILE A 30 -3.53 5.98 -4.36
N GLY A 31 -2.45 5.48 -4.97
CA GLY A 31 -2.13 4.06 -4.96
C GLY A 31 -1.96 3.48 -3.56
N ARG A 32 -1.29 4.20 -2.66
CA ARG A 32 -1.15 3.80 -1.25
C ARG A 32 -2.49 3.81 -0.51
N LYS A 33 -3.29 4.87 -0.65
CA LYS A 33 -4.61 4.99 -0.03
C LYS A 33 -5.55 3.88 -0.49
N THR A 34 -5.59 3.60 -1.79
CA THR A 34 -6.44 2.55 -2.36
C THR A 34 -5.97 1.15 -1.92
N ALA A 35 -4.67 0.87 -1.95
CA ALA A 35 -4.15 -0.40 -1.47
C ALA A 35 -4.40 -0.61 0.03
N ALA A 36 -4.30 0.45 0.84
CA ALA A 36 -4.67 0.42 2.25
C ALA A 36 -6.17 0.13 2.41
N LYS A 37 -7.05 0.85 1.70
CA LYS A 37 -8.51 0.63 1.74
C LYS A 37 -8.88 -0.82 1.38
N VAL A 38 -8.26 -1.39 0.35
CA VAL A 38 -8.45 -2.80 -0.04
C VAL A 38 -7.96 -3.74 1.06
N GLY A 39 -6.82 -3.44 1.69
CA GLY A 39 -6.31 -4.18 2.83
C GLY A 39 -7.23 -4.13 4.04
N PHE A 40 -7.75 -2.96 4.38
CA PHE A 40 -8.71 -2.76 5.45
C PHE A 40 -9.99 -3.54 5.19
N ARG A 41 -10.51 -3.53 3.96
CA ARG A 41 -11.71 -4.28 3.60
C ARG A 41 -11.50 -5.79 3.66
N LYS A 42 -10.33 -6.28 3.21
CA LYS A 42 -10.04 -7.72 3.11
C LYS A 42 -9.62 -8.36 4.44
N TYR A 43 -8.86 -7.64 5.26
CA TYR A 43 -8.26 -8.19 6.48
C TYR A 43 -8.84 -7.57 7.76
N GLY A 44 -9.53 -6.44 7.66
CA GLY A 44 -10.01 -5.68 8.81
C GLY A 44 -8.88 -4.89 9.49
N LYS A 45 -9.27 -3.86 10.26
CA LYS A 45 -8.36 -2.97 11.00
C LYS A 45 -7.38 -3.76 11.88
N ARG A 46 -7.89 -4.70 12.69
CA ARG A 46 -7.08 -5.50 13.63
C ARG A 46 -5.98 -6.33 12.95
N ARG A 47 -6.23 -6.95 11.79
CA ARG A 47 -5.18 -7.73 11.09
C ARG A 47 -4.22 -6.82 10.35
N MET A 48 -4.68 -5.69 9.78
CA MET A 48 -3.78 -4.71 9.19
C MET A 48 -2.83 -4.11 10.25
N GLU A 49 -3.33 -3.78 11.43
CA GLU A 49 -2.50 -3.33 12.55
C GLU A 49 -1.49 -4.40 12.96
N ARG A 50 -1.88 -5.68 13.09
CA ARG A 50 -0.91 -6.77 13.35
C ARG A 50 0.12 -6.92 12.23
N MET A 51 -0.27 -6.80 10.96
CA MET A 51 0.67 -6.87 9.83
C MET A 51 1.63 -5.68 9.84
N ALA A 52 1.14 -4.48 10.12
CA ALA A 52 1.96 -3.28 10.27
C ALA A 52 2.90 -3.40 11.48
N HIS A 53 2.42 -3.92 12.60
CA HIS A 53 3.20 -4.12 13.82
C HIS A 53 4.28 -5.19 13.65
N ARG A 54 3.98 -6.31 12.97
CA ARG A 54 4.99 -7.31 12.56
C ARG A 54 6.03 -6.71 11.61
N HIS A 55 5.62 -5.82 10.72
CA HIS A 55 6.54 -5.17 9.79
C HIS A 55 7.44 -4.13 10.49
N LYS A 56 6.95 -3.45 11.55
CA LYS A 56 7.75 -2.58 12.42
C LYS A 56 8.69 -3.38 13.33
N GLY A 57 8.25 -4.52 13.87
CA GLY A 57 9.07 -5.40 14.71
C GLY A 57 10.28 -5.99 13.98
N ARG A 58 10.20 -6.15 12.64
CA ARG A 58 11.31 -6.60 11.80
C ARG A 58 12.36 -5.53 11.43
N ARG A 59 12.15 -4.25 11.76
CA ARG A 59 13.11 -3.16 11.50
C ARG A 59 13.91 -2.74 12.74
N ARG A 60 13.79 -3.47 13.84
CA ARG A 60 14.44 -3.16 15.13
C ARG A 60 15.42 -4.25 15.61
N LYS A 61 15.85 -5.15 14.72
CA LYS A 61 16.88 -6.15 15.02
C LYS A 61 17.90 -6.15 13.89
#